data_AF-C5EAD3-F1
#
_entry.id   AF-C5EAD3-F1
#
_cell.length_a   1.000
_cell.length_b   1.000
_cell.length_c   1.000
_cell.angle_alpha   90.00
_cell.angle_beta   90.00
_cell.angle_gamma   90.00
#
_symmetry.space_group_name_H-M   'P 1'
#
loop_
_entity.id
_entity.type
_entity.pdbx_description
1 polymer ?
#
loop_
_entity_poly.entity_id
_entity_poly.type
_entity_poly.pdbx_seq_one_letter_code
_entity_poly.pdbx_strand_id
1 'polypeptide(L)'
;MDDAGKAIYEGDRLLPNNEFAIDGVKCATDDLGQLYRVGDDLVPNMSYEINGYKYVTDAMGRVESAEGFLQLKTHEGRLTIKDTIQSIGKGFEELFDQRGHLIADRFNGSNGLENIVAMGGEVNQKAYAAIEQKCADALADGAEVFFKVEPLYEGGSFRPSSFAITDIIDGEETVTFLLNTAKEM
;
A
#
# COMPACT_ATOMS: atom_id res chain seq x y z
N MET A 1 25.11 -5.04 -12.28
CA MET A 1 24.26 -6.24 -12.30
C MET A 1 23.85 -6.53 -10.86
N ASP A 2 22.78 -7.29 -10.65
CA ASP A 2 22.44 -7.82 -9.33
C ASP A 2 23.29 -9.05 -8.99
N ASP A 3 23.06 -9.63 -7.81
CA ASP A 3 23.75 -10.84 -7.33
C ASP A 3 23.57 -12.05 -8.27
N ALA A 4 22.53 -12.07 -9.10
CA ALA A 4 22.25 -13.12 -10.08
C ALA A 4 22.84 -12.81 -11.47
N GLY A 5 23.56 -11.70 -11.64
CA GLY A 5 24.12 -11.27 -12.92
C GLY A 5 23.11 -10.60 -13.86
N LYS A 6 21.90 -10.26 -13.40
CA LYS A 6 20.89 -9.54 -14.18
C LYS A 6 21.27 -8.05 -14.27
N ALA A 7 21.06 -7.44 -15.44
CA ALA A 7 21.16 -5.99 -15.57
C ALA A 7 20.05 -5.31 -14.74
N ILE A 8 20.42 -4.26 -14.01
CA ILE A 8 19.50 -3.50 -13.15
C ILE A 8 19.39 -2.03 -13.57
N TYR A 9 20.17 -1.60 -14.55
CA TYR A 9 20.17 -0.25 -15.10
C TYR A 9 19.86 -0.27 -16.60
N GLU A 10 19.19 0.78 -17.08
CA GLU A 10 19.13 1.19 -18.47
C GLU A 10 19.64 2.63 -18.57
N GLY A 11 20.79 2.82 -19.23
CA GLY A 11 21.53 4.09 -19.17
C GLY A 11 21.95 4.41 -17.73
N ASP A 12 21.59 5.59 -17.24
CA ASP A 12 21.94 6.09 -15.91
C ASP A 12 20.83 5.86 -14.86
N ARG A 13 19.77 5.11 -15.20
CA ARG A 13 18.63 4.87 -14.31
C ARG A 13 18.44 3.39 -14.02
N LEU A 14 17.97 3.07 -12.81
CA LEU A 14 17.53 1.71 -12.51
C LEU A 14 16.32 1.37 -13.39
N LEU A 15 16.19 0.09 -13.75
CA LEU A 15 15.03 -0.39 -14.51
C LEU A 15 13.75 -0.17 -13.70
N PRO A 16 12.67 0.36 -14.30
CA PRO A 16 11.38 0.51 -13.62
C PRO A 16 10.77 -0.85 -13.27
N ASN A 17 9.89 -0.87 -12.26
CA ASN A 17 9.11 -2.05 -11.88
C ASN A 17 9.96 -3.31 -11.66
N ASN A 18 11.13 -3.16 -11.02
CA ASN A 18 12.11 -4.21 -10.90
C ASN A 18 12.40 -4.56 -9.43
N GLU A 19 12.44 -5.85 -9.13
CA GLU A 19 13.00 -6.40 -7.89
C GLU A 19 14.37 -7.02 -8.21
N PHE A 20 15.37 -6.73 -7.38
CA PHE A 20 16.74 -7.24 -7.53
C PHE A 20 17.44 -7.36 -6.17
N ALA A 21 18.64 -7.93 -6.12
CA ALA A 21 19.43 -8.04 -4.89
C ALA A 21 20.85 -7.50 -5.07
N ILE A 22 21.35 -6.76 -4.09
CA ILE A 22 22.75 -6.29 -4.01
C ILE A 22 23.30 -6.72 -2.67
N ASP A 23 24.39 -7.50 -2.70
CA ASP A 23 25.06 -8.02 -1.50
C ASP A 23 24.08 -8.80 -0.58
N GLY A 24 23.14 -9.53 -1.19
CA GLY A 24 22.09 -10.30 -0.51
C GLY A 24 20.90 -9.47 -0.02
N VAL A 25 20.89 -8.16 -0.23
CA VAL A 25 19.79 -7.26 0.20
C VAL A 25 18.81 -7.05 -0.95
N LYS A 26 17.53 -7.39 -0.71
CA LYS A 26 16.45 -7.16 -1.69
C LYS A 26 16.23 -5.67 -1.90
N CYS A 27 16.12 -5.23 -3.14
CA CYS A 27 15.80 -3.87 -3.54
C CYS A 27 14.60 -3.88 -4.50
N ALA A 28 13.79 -2.83 -4.46
CA ALA A 28 12.71 -2.64 -5.43
C ALA A 28 12.63 -1.19 -5.92
N THR A 29 12.35 -1.05 -7.22
CA THR A 29 12.09 0.25 -7.84
C THR A 29 10.63 0.41 -8.25
N ASP A 30 10.21 1.67 -8.26
CA ASP A 30 8.86 2.11 -8.62
C ASP A 30 8.63 2.10 -10.15
N ASP A 31 7.49 2.63 -10.58
CA ASP A 31 7.09 2.74 -11.99
C ASP A 31 8.07 3.53 -12.88
N LEU A 32 8.91 4.37 -12.28
CA LEU A 32 9.87 5.25 -12.96
C LEU A 32 11.33 4.83 -12.75
N GLY A 33 11.58 3.74 -12.03
CA GLY A 33 12.94 3.27 -11.71
C GLY A 33 13.55 3.95 -10.48
N GLN A 34 12.75 4.62 -9.65
CA GLN A 34 13.19 5.15 -8.36
C GLN A 34 13.21 4.04 -7.30
N LEU A 35 14.35 3.86 -6.63
CA LEU A 35 14.49 2.90 -5.54
C LEU A 35 13.61 3.32 -4.35
N TYR A 36 12.59 2.55 -4.02
CA TYR A 36 11.65 2.86 -2.93
C TYR A 36 11.73 1.88 -1.74
N ARG A 37 12.35 0.70 -1.93
CA ARG A 37 12.47 -0.33 -0.88
C ARG A 37 13.87 -0.94 -0.87
N VAL A 38 14.40 -1.14 0.34
CA VAL A 38 15.66 -1.84 0.62
C VAL A 38 15.44 -2.78 1.80
N GLY A 39 15.66 -4.07 1.59
CA GLY A 39 15.31 -5.14 2.52
C GLY A 39 13.83 -5.13 2.89
N ASP A 40 13.57 -5.03 4.20
CA ASP A 40 12.23 -4.96 4.78
C ASP A 40 11.84 -3.53 5.17
N ASP A 41 12.52 -2.54 4.59
CA ASP A 41 12.30 -1.12 4.86
C ASP A 41 11.94 -0.36 3.57
N LEU A 42 10.95 0.52 3.69
CA LEU A 42 10.69 1.54 2.68
C LEU A 42 11.63 2.72 2.90
N VAL A 43 12.05 3.37 1.81
CA VAL A 43 12.91 4.55 1.88
C VAL A 43 12.12 5.69 2.56
N PRO A 44 12.65 6.30 3.65
CA PRO A 44 11.96 7.38 4.36
C PRO A 44 11.85 8.70 3.57
N ASN A 45 10.84 9.51 3.89
CA ASN A 45 10.59 10.83 3.28
C ASN A 45 10.59 10.80 1.74
N MET A 46 9.97 9.77 1.17
CA MET A 46 9.99 9.54 -0.27
C MET A 46 8.57 9.61 -0.83
N SER A 47 8.46 10.09 -2.07
CA SER A 47 7.27 9.90 -2.90
C SER A 47 7.68 9.03 -4.08
N TYR A 48 6.86 8.02 -4.39
CA TYR A 48 7.07 7.08 -5.50
C TYR A 48 5.72 6.59 -6.02
N GLU A 49 5.73 5.98 -7.21
CA GLU A 49 4.50 5.51 -7.88
C GLU A 49 4.56 4.00 -8.15
N ILE A 50 3.53 3.26 -7.75
CA ILE A 50 3.40 1.83 -8.08
C ILE A 50 2.02 1.56 -8.62
N ASN A 51 1.95 0.93 -9.78
CA ASN A 51 0.70 0.67 -10.50
C ASN A 51 -0.10 1.96 -10.73
N GLY A 52 0.55 3.10 -10.94
CA GLY A 52 -0.12 4.40 -11.13
C GLY A 52 -0.69 5.03 -9.85
N TYR A 53 -0.49 4.39 -8.68
CA TYR A 53 -0.84 4.98 -7.39
C TYR A 53 0.38 5.63 -6.76
N LYS A 54 0.18 6.84 -6.23
CA LYS A 54 1.23 7.57 -5.53
C LYS A 54 1.26 7.15 -4.07
N TYR A 55 2.45 6.85 -3.59
CA TYR A 55 2.73 6.56 -2.18
C TYR A 55 3.68 7.61 -1.63
N VAL A 56 3.47 7.96 -0.36
CA VAL A 56 4.38 8.84 0.40
C VAL A 56 4.77 8.14 1.68
N THR A 57 6.05 8.19 2.04
CA THR A 57 6.56 7.68 3.31
C THR A 57 7.02 8.80 4.23
N ASP A 58 6.84 8.60 5.52
CA ASP A 58 7.33 9.52 6.55
C ASP A 58 8.83 9.30 6.88
N ALA A 59 9.33 10.04 7.86
CA ALA A 59 10.72 9.97 8.29
C ALA A 59 11.15 8.62 8.91
N MET A 60 10.21 7.74 9.23
CA MET A 60 10.46 6.39 9.71
C MET A 60 10.31 5.33 8.61
N GLY A 61 9.96 5.72 7.38
CA GLY A 61 9.68 4.78 6.29
C GLY A 61 8.31 4.10 6.42
N ARG A 62 7.38 4.70 7.17
CA ARG A 62 5.97 4.25 7.22
C ARG A 62 5.20 4.92 6.10
N VAL A 63 4.19 4.24 5.55
CA VAL A 63 3.35 4.81 4.49
C VAL A 63 2.42 5.86 5.10
N GLU A 64 2.67 7.13 4.79
CA GLU A 64 1.88 8.28 5.23
C GLU A 64 0.62 8.44 4.38
N SER A 65 0.70 8.15 3.08
CA SER A 65 -0.46 8.17 2.19
C SER A 65 -0.33 7.23 1.00
N ALA A 66 -1.45 6.70 0.53
CA ALA A 66 -1.60 6.07 -0.78
C ALA A 66 -2.79 6.72 -1.52
N GLU A 67 -2.60 7.18 -2.74
CA GLU A 67 -3.63 7.92 -3.49
C GLU A 67 -3.60 7.69 -5.00
N GLY A 68 -4.77 7.79 -5.63
CA GLY A 68 -4.91 7.80 -7.09
C GLY A 68 -6.33 7.52 -7.57
N PHE A 69 -6.51 7.54 -8.90
CA PHE A 69 -7.76 7.10 -9.52
C PHE A 69 -7.82 5.58 -9.53
N LEU A 70 -8.92 5.02 -9.01
CA LEU A 70 -9.08 3.58 -8.91
C LEU A 70 -9.23 2.96 -10.30
N GLN A 71 -8.51 1.87 -10.51
CA GLN A 71 -8.53 1.09 -11.74
C GLN A 71 -8.74 -0.40 -11.42
N LEU A 72 -9.67 -1.07 -12.09
CA LEU A 72 -9.87 -2.50 -11.87
C LEU A 72 -8.63 -3.29 -12.30
N LYS A 73 -8.25 -4.29 -11.50
CA LYS A 73 -7.17 -5.21 -11.87
C LYS A 73 -7.47 -5.94 -13.18
N THR A 74 -6.42 -6.28 -13.91
CA THR A 74 -6.49 -7.07 -15.15
C THR A 74 -6.07 -8.53 -14.95
N HIS A 75 -5.53 -8.88 -13.78
CA HIS A 75 -5.09 -10.23 -13.46
C HIS A 75 -6.21 -11.08 -12.83
N GLU A 76 -6.17 -12.38 -13.12
CA GLU A 76 -7.07 -13.36 -12.54
C GLU A 76 -6.69 -13.70 -11.09
N GLY A 77 -7.69 -13.94 -10.25
CA GLY A 77 -7.49 -14.33 -8.84
C GLY A 77 -6.85 -13.24 -7.97
N ARG A 78 -6.51 -13.60 -6.73
CA ARG A 78 -5.83 -12.71 -5.78
C ARG A 78 -4.33 -13.00 -5.78
N LEU A 79 -3.50 -11.97 -5.84
CA LEU A 79 -2.05 -12.14 -5.69
C LEU A 79 -1.66 -12.34 -4.23
N THR A 80 -0.56 -13.05 -4.01
CA THR A 80 -0.04 -13.32 -2.67
C THR A 80 0.71 -12.10 -2.13
N ILE A 81 0.34 -11.65 -0.94
CA ILE A 81 1.15 -10.69 -0.17
C ILE A 81 2.44 -11.39 0.27
N LYS A 82 3.57 -10.89 -0.22
CA LYS A 82 4.90 -11.49 -0.01
C LYS A 82 5.39 -11.30 1.43
N ASP A 83 5.07 -10.15 2.01
CA ASP A 83 5.52 -9.74 3.34
C ASP A 83 4.71 -10.42 4.46
N THR A 84 5.38 -10.71 5.57
CA THR A 84 4.76 -11.28 6.77
C THR A 84 4.18 -10.15 7.63
N ILE A 85 3.20 -10.46 8.49
CA ILE A 85 2.64 -9.44 9.38
C ILE A 85 3.72 -8.86 10.32
N GLN A 86 4.73 -9.66 10.67
CA GLN A 86 5.88 -9.23 11.47
C GLN A 86 6.79 -8.24 10.73
N SER A 87 7.03 -8.41 9.43
CA SER A 87 7.84 -7.46 8.66
C SER A 87 7.10 -6.14 8.44
N ILE A 88 5.78 -6.20 8.30
CA ILE A 88 4.89 -5.03 8.16
C ILE A 88 4.78 -4.25 9.47
N GLY A 89 4.42 -4.93 10.56
CA GLY A 89 4.18 -4.30 11.87
C GLY A 89 5.45 -4.01 12.67
N LYS A 90 6.58 -4.63 12.30
CA LYS A 90 7.88 -4.49 12.99
C LYS A 90 7.79 -4.67 14.52
N GLY A 91 6.93 -5.59 14.97
CA GLY A 91 6.69 -5.88 16.38
C GLY A 91 5.60 -5.03 17.05
N PHE A 92 4.96 -4.13 16.30
CA PHE A 92 3.80 -3.36 16.75
C PHE A 92 2.46 -3.97 16.33
N GLU A 93 2.47 -5.02 15.48
CA GLU A 93 1.26 -5.73 15.10
C GLU A 93 0.60 -6.40 16.31
N GLU A 94 -0.72 -6.42 16.29
CA GLU A 94 -1.56 -7.10 17.27
C GLU A 94 -1.97 -8.49 16.78
N LEU A 95 -2.32 -9.41 17.70
CA LEU A 95 -2.70 -10.79 17.35
C LEU A 95 -3.91 -10.88 16.41
N PHE A 96 -4.78 -9.87 16.42
CA PHE A 96 -5.98 -9.80 15.59
C PHE A 96 -5.75 -9.06 14.27
N ASP A 97 -4.54 -8.54 14.04
CA ASP A 97 -4.23 -7.84 12.80
C ASP A 97 -4.09 -8.80 11.62
N GLN A 98 -4.45 -8.27 10.46
CA GLN A 98 -4.28 -8.86 9.16
C GLN A 98 -3.36 -7.96 8.32
N ARG A 99 -2.93 -8.51 7.19
CA ARG A 99 -2.18 -7.79 6.16
C ARG A 99 -3.19 -7.02 5.31
N GLY A 100 -3.58 -5.83 5.81
CA GLY A 100 -4.60 -4.98 5.21
C GLY A 100 -4.01 -4.14 4.08
N HIS A 101 -4.69 -4.13 2.94
CA HIS A 101 -4.34 -3.30 1.80
C HIS A 101 -4.75 -1.84 2.05
N LEU A 102 -3.94 -0.87 1.63
CA LEU A 102 -4.36 0.53 1.56
C LEU A 102 -5.20 0.76 0.28
N ILE A 103 -4.66 0.36 -0.86
CA ILE A 103 -5.40 0.22 -2.12
C ILE A 103 -5.62 -1.27 -2.37
N ALA A 104 -6.88 -1.73 -2.44
CA ALA A 104 -7.18 -3.16 -2.62
C ALA A 104 -6.62 -3.74 -3.92
N ASP A 105 -6.29 -5.04 -3.87
CA ASP A 105 -5.92 -5.87 -5.03
C ASP A 105 -6.95 -5.76 -6.17
N ARG A 106 -8.25 -5.65 -5.85
CA ARG A 106 -9.30 -5.48 -6.87
C ARG A 106 -9.17 -4.19 -7.67
N PHE A 107 -8.53 -3.18 -7.08
CA PHE A 107 -8.20 -1.90 -7.71
C PHE A 107 -6.76 -1.87 -8.24
N ASN A 108 -6.18 -3.02 -8.60
CA ASN A 108 -4.79 -3.11 -9.06
C ASN A 108 -3.77 -2.56 -8.03
N GLY A 109 -4.13 -2.49 -6.75
CA GLY A 109 -3.20 -2.14 -5.68
C GLY A 109 -2.11 -3.20 -5.56
N SER A 110 -0.88 -2.75 -5.33
CA SER A 110 0.26 -3.67 -5.21
C SER A 110 0.12 -4.58 -3.97
N ASN A 111 0.76 -5.75 -4.02
CA ASN A 111 0.77 -6.71 -2.91
C ASN A 111 2.09 -6.68 -2.13
N GLY A 112 2.84 -5.57 -2.23
CA GLY A 112 4.10 -5.32 -1.55
C GLY A 112 3.96 -4.42 -0.32
N LEU A 113 4.99 -4.42 0.53
CA LEU A 113 5.08 -3.66 1.78
C LEU A 113 4.59 -2.21 1.69
N GLU A 114 4.80 -1.52 0.58
CA GLU A 114 4.37 -0.13 0.36
C GLU A 114 2.85 0.09 0.43
N ASN A 115 2.06 -0.97 0.26
CA ASN A 115 0.61 -0.90 0.17
C ASN A 115 -0.08 -1.80 1.20
N ILE A 116 0.68 -2.32 2.17
CA ILE A 116 0.18 -3.24 3.19
C ILE A 116 0.53 -2.72 4.58
N VAL A 117 -0.46 -2.69 5.47
CA VAL A 117 -0.32 -2.28 6.87
C VAL A 117 -0.87 -3.35 7.81
N ALA A 118 -0.45 -3.30 9.08
CA ALA A 118 -1.05 -4.08 10.14
C ALA A 118 -2.44 -3.48 10.47
N MET A 119 -3.49 -4.12 9.98
CA MET A 119 -4.86 -3.64 10.08
C MET A 119 -5.71 -4.65 10.85
N GLY A 120 -6.45 -4.20 11.86
CA GLY A 120 -7.33 -5.04 12.65
C GLY A 120 -8.30 -5.81 11.76
N GLY A 121 -8.40 -7.13 11.97
CA GLY A 121 -9.13 -8.00 11.06
C GLY A 121 -10.61 -7.64 10.89
N GLU A 122 -11.25 -7.08 11.91
CA GLU A 122 -12.63 -6.58 11.84
C GLU A 122 -12.73 -5.31 10.98
N VAL A 123 -11.80 -4.36 11.15
CA VAL A 123 -11.72 -3.14 10.34
C VAL A 123 -11.52 -3.52 8.87
N ASN A 124 -10.52 -4.37 8.60
CA ASN A 124 -10.15 -4.83 7.27
C ASN A 124 -11.30 -5.55 6.55
N GLN A 125 -12.00 -6.45 7.23
CA GLN A 125 -13.05 -7.28 6.61
C GLN A 125 -14.45 -6.66 6.62
N LYS A 126 -14.67 -5.57 7.35
CA LYS A 126 -15.99 -4.92 7.46
C LYS A 126 -15.95 -3.48 7.00
N ALA A 127 -15.62 -2.55 7.89
CA ALA A 127 -15.75 -1.12 7.61
C ALA A 127 -14.91 -0.70 6.38
N TYR A 128 -13.67 -1.18 6.31
CA TYR A 128 -12.79 -0.92 5.17
C TYR A 128 -13.32 -1.58 3.89
N ALA A 129 -13.65 -2.87 3.95
CA ALA A 129 -14.22 -3.62 2.84
C ALA A 129 -15.55 -3.03 2.31
N ALA A 130 -16.36 -2.40 3.16
CA ALA A 130 -17.59 -1.73 2.76
C ALA A 130 -17.31 -0.46 1.94
N ILE A 131 -16.30 0.32 2.31
CA ILE A 131 -15.84 1.48 1.54
C ILE A 131 -15.30 1.02 0.18
N GLU A 132 -14.48 -0.04 0.16
CA GLU A 132 -13.97 -0.64 -1.08
C GLU A 132 -15.12 -1.17 -1.96
N GLN A 133 -16.15 -1.79 -1.38
CA GLN A 133 -17.28 -2.27 -2.15
C GLN A 133 -18.08 -1.11 -2.76
N LYS A 134 -18.33 -0.04 -2.00
CA LYS A 134 -18.95 1.19 -2.52
C LYS A 134 -18.19 1.74 -3.72
N CYS A 135 -16.85 1.83 -3.63
CA CYS A 135 -16.03 2.33 -4.73
C CYS A 135 -16.05 1.38 -5.95
N ALA A 136 -16.06 0.07 -5.71
CA ALA A 136 -16.14 -0.92 -6.79
C ALA A 136 -17.49 -0.88 -7.52
N ASP A 137 -18.59 -0.67 -6.80
CA ASP A 137 -19.92 -0.53 -7.39
C ASP A 137 -20.00 0.75 -8.24
N ALA A 138 -19.46 1.87 -7.74
CA ALA A 138 -19.40 3.12 -8.50
C ALA A 138 -18.59 3.00 -9.79
N LEU A 139 -17.42 2.35 -9.75
CA LEU A 139 -16.63 2.05 -10.95
C LEU A 139 -17.40 1.15 -11.93
N ALA A 140 -18.15 0.17 -11.44
CA ALA A 140 -18.96 -0.71 -12.27
C ALA A 140 -20.11 0.03 -12.98
N ASP A 141 -20.64 1.08 -12.33
CA ASP A 141 -21.64 1.99 -12.90
C ASP A 141 -21.03 3.05 -13.84
N GLY A 142 -19.71 3.06 -13.99
CA GLY A 142 -18.98 3.92 -14.93
C GLY A 142 -18.55 5.27 -14.36
N ALA A 143 -18.64 5.46 -13.04
CA ALA A 143 -18.16 6.65 -12.37
C ALA A 143 -16.62 6.72 -12.36
N GLU A 144 -16.08 7.93 -12.29
CA GLU A 144 -14.67 8.15 -11.97
C GLU A 144 -14.51 8.19 -10.44
N VAL A 145 -13.58 7.40 -9.91
CA VAL A 145 -13.35 7.30 -8.46
C VAL A 145 -11.90 7.65 -8.13
N PHE A 146 -11.68 8.76 -7.45
CA PHE A 146 -10.41 9.05 -6.79
C PHE A 146 -10.46 8.53 -5.35
N PHE A 147 -9.37 7.89 -4.91
CA PHE A 147 -9.29 7.30 -3.58
C PHE A 147 -7.96 7.67 -2.94
N LYS A 148 -8.01 8.09 -1.67
CA LYS A 148 -6.84 8.42 -0.85
C LYS A 148 -7.01 7.82 0.53
N VAL A 149 -5.95 7.20 1.03
CA VAL A 149 -5.87 6.67 2.39
C VAL A 149 -4.66 7.25 3.08
N GLU A 150 -4.86 7.75 4.29
CA GLU A 150 -3.83 8.27 5.18
C GLU A 150 -3.84 7.45 6.48
N PRO A 151 -2.94 6.46 6.63
CA PRO A 151 -2.72 5.79 7.90
C PRO A 151 -2.15 6.76 8.93
N LEU A 152 -2.79 6.83 10.09
CA LEU A 152 -2.37 7.70 11.18
C LEU A 152 -1.65 6.86 12.22
N TYR A 153 -0.46 7.30 12.64
CA TYR A 153 0.40 6.57 13.56
C TYR A 153 0.60 7.33 14.88
N GLU A 154 0.66 6.59 15.98
CA GLU A 154 1.02 7.13 17.29
C GLU A 154 2.50 6.88 17.60
N GLY A 155 3.24 7.96 17.88
CA GLY A 155 4.65 7.90 18.24
C GLY A 155 5.49 7.13 17.21
N GLY A 156 6.28 6.17 17.69
CA GLY A 156 7.15 5.32 16.87
C GLY A 156 6.52 4.03 16.35
N SER A 157 5.20 3.86 16.46
CA SER A 157 4.52 2.64 16.02
C SER A 157 4.58 2.46 14.50
N PHE A 158 4.83 1.23 14.03
CA PHE A 158 4.65 0.83 12.63
C PHE A 158 3.24 0.28 12.34
N ARG A 159 2.42 0.10 13.38
CA ARG A 159 0.99 -0.19 13.26
C ARG A 159 0.20 1.13 13.30
N PRO A 160 -0.63 1.45 12.29
CA PRO A 160 -1.52 2.62 12.34
C PRO A 160 -2.51 2.52 13.50
N SER A 161 -2.79 3.63 14.18
CA SER A 161 -3.87 3.73 15.17
C SER A 161 -5.24 3.90 14.52
N SER A 162 -5.27 4.51 13.32
CA SER A 162 -6.49 4.81 12.58
C SER A 162 -6.19 5.10 11.11
N PHE A 163 -7.24 5.26 10.32
CA PHE A 163 -7.19 5.59 8.89
C PHE A 163 -8.12 6.76 8.61
N ALA A 164 -7.64 7.76 7.86
CA ALA A 164 -8.48 8.74 7.19
C ALA A 164 -8.58 8.34 5.72
N ILE A 165 -9.80 8.12 5.23
CA ILE A 165 -10.06 7.62 3.88
C ILE A 165 -10.92 8.64 3.17
N THR A 166 -10.44 9.13 2.03
CA THR A 166 -11.17 10.04 1.16
C THR A 166 -11.51 9.30 -0.13
N ASP A 167 -12.79 9.20 -0.43
CA ASP A 167 -13.29 8.75 -1.74
C ASP A 167 -14.01 9.91 -2.43
N ILE A 168 -13.72 10.12 -3.70
CA ILE A 168 -14.37 11.13 -4.54
C ILE A 168 -14.98 10.41 -5.72
N ILE A 169 -16.30 10.37 -5.79
CA ILE A 169 -17.06 9.68 -6.84
C ILE A 169 -17.76 10.75 -7.67
N ASP A 170 -17.41 10.88 -8.95
CA ASP A 170 -17.93 11.91 -9.86
C ASP A 170 -17.88 13.35 -9.28
N GLY A 171 -16.83 13.63 -8.50
CA GLY A 171 -16.60 14.92 -7.86
C GLY A 171 -17.26 15.11 -6.48
N GLU A 172 -18.04 14.14 -6.01
CA GLU A 172 -18.60 14.15 -4.64
C GLU A 172 -17.63 13.50 -3.65
N GLU A 173 -17.10 14.31 -2.74
CA GLU A 173 -16.12 13.88 -1.73
C GLU A 173 -16.80 13.33 -0.46
N THR A 174 -16.36 12.15 -0.04
CA THR A 174 -16.67 11.55 1.26
C THR A 174 -15.38 11.28 2.03
N VAL A 175 -15.30 11.76 3.28
CA VAL A 175 -14.19 11.44 4.19
C VAL A 175 -14.70 10.54 5.31
N THR A 176 -14.07 9.38 5.47
CA THR A 176 -14.37 8.40 6.53
C THR A 176 -13.16 8.22 7.44
N PHE A 177 -13.37 8.27 8.75
CA PHE A 177 -12.35 7.96 9.75
C PHE A 177 -12.63 6.60 10.38
N LEU A 178 -11.63 5.71 10.38
CA LEU A 178 -11.73 4.37 10.98
C LEU A 178 -10.67 4.20 12.07
N LEU A 179 -11.08 3.74 13.25
CA LEU A 179 -10.14 3.35 14.31
C LEU A 179 -9.62 1.93 14.05
N ASN A 180 -8.32 1.72 14.20
CA ASN A 180 -7.68 0.42 13.94
C ASN A 180 -7.76 -0.50 15.18
N THR A 181 -8.95 -1.00 15.51
CA THR A 181 -9.22 -1.76 16.75
C THR A 181 -9.64 -3.22 16.50
N ALA A 182 -9.60 -4.03 17.56
CA ALA A 182 -9.97 -5.45 17.51
C ALA A 182 -11.46 -5.71 17.32
N LYS A 183 -12.30 -4.78 17.77
CA LYS A 183 -13.76 -4.85 17.77
C LYS A 183 -14.32 -3.46 18.03
N GLU A 184 -15.29 -3.01 17.24
CA GLU A 184 -16.17 -1.93 17.70
C GLU A 184 -16.91 -2.46 18.94
N MET A 185 -16.61 -1.89 20.11
CA MET A 185 -17.35 -2.16 21.35
C MET A 185 -18.60 -1.31 21.42
#